data_AF-A0A353HT00-F1
#
_entry.id   AF-A0A353HT00-F1
#
_cell.length_a   1.000
_cell.length_b   1.000
_cell.length_c   1.000
_cell.angle_alpha   90.00
_cell.angle_beta   90.00
_cell.angle_gamma   90.00
#
_symmetry.space_group_name_H-M   'P 1'
#
loop_
_entity.id
_entity.type
_entity.pdbx_description
1 polymer ?
#
loop_
_entity_poly.entity_id
_entity_poly.type
_entity_poly.pdbx_seq_one_letter_code
_entity_poly.pdbx_strand_id
1 'polypeptide(L)' 'AELQALLQPYTGRELSFAELSAAAAVVSNHYRGQGYFLASATLPAQDLSSGQVTIQVLEGRVSQIELRPDA' A
#
# COMPACT_ATOMS: atom_id res chain seq x y z
N ALA A 1 2.43 2.53 14.96
CA ALA A 1 1.37 3.48 15.35
C ALA A 1 0.93 4.36 14.19
N GLU A 2 1.86 4.91 13.40
CA GLU A 2 1.55 5.87 12.32
C GLU A 2 0.65 5.32 11.21
N LEU A 3 0.92 4.11 10.68
CA LEU A 3 0.03 3.45 9.71
C LEU A 3 -1.39 3.22 10.25
N GLN A 4 -1.51 2.99 11.55
CA GLN A 4 -2.80 2.76 12.19
C GLN A 4 -3.61 4.05 12.27
N ALA A 5 -2.94 5.20 12.48
CA ALA A 5 -3.57 6.51 12.40
C ALA A 5 -4.02 6.85 10.97
N LEU A 6 -3.20 6.52 9.95
CA LEU A 6 -3.56 6.69 8.54
C LEU A 6 -4.78 5.86 8.12
N LEU A 7 -4.94 4.67 8.71
CA LEU A 7 -6.02 3.76 8.41
C LEU A 7 -7.28 3.96 9.26
N GLN A 8 -7.26 4.83 10.29
CA GLN A 8 -8.44 5.13 11.12
C GLN A 8 -9.73 5.39 10.31
N PRO A 9 -9.72 6.19 9.21
CA PRO A 9 -10.92 6.47 8.42
C PRO A 9 -11.52 5.22 7.72
N TYR A 10 -10.74 4.15 7.64
CA TYR A 10 -11.04 2.89 6.99
C TYR A 10 -11.23 1.74 8.00
N THR A 11 -11.49 2.05 9.28
CA THR A 11 -11.71 1.03 10.32
C THR A 11 -13.06 1.18 10.99
N GLY A 12 -13.63 0.06 11.47
CA GLY A 12 -14.86 0.06 12.27
C GLY A 12 -16.15 0.35 11.49
N ARG A 13 -16.13 0.26 10.16
CA ARG A 13 -17.31 0.43 9.30
C ARG A 13 -17.27 -0.51 8.11
N GLU A 14 -18.42 -0.71 7.48
CA GLU A 14 -18.48 -1.38 6.18
C GLU A 14 -17.79 -0.51 5.12
N LEU A 15 -16.93 -1.16 4.33
CA LEU A 15 -16.18 -0.54 3.25
C LEU A 15 -16.46 -1.28 1.95
N SER A 16 -16.66 -0.51 0.90
CA SER A 16 -16.62 -1.02 -0.46
C SER A 16 -15.20 -1.46 -0.85
N PHE A 17 -15.10 -2.30 -1.87
CA PHE A 17 -13.81 -2.66 -2.45
C PHE A 17 -13.00 -1.42 -2.91
N ALA A 18 -13.68 -0.39 -3.42
CA ALA A 18 -13.04 0.86 -3.81
C ALA A 18 -12.42 1.60 -2.61
N GLU A 19 -13.09 1.62 -1.46
CA GLU A 19 -12.56 2.23 -0.24
C GLU A 19 -11.39 1.42 0.35
N LEU A 20 -11.47 0.09 0.30
CA LEU A 20 -10.34 -0.77 0.67
C LEU A 20 -9.12 -0.52 -0.23
N SER A 21 -9.34 -0.43 -1.54
CA SER A 21 -8.30 -0.07 -2.50
C SER A 21 -7.71 1.31 -2.23
N ALA A 22 -8.54 2.29 -1.87
CA ALA A 22 -8.08 3.61 -1.44
C ALA A 22 -7.22 3.54 -0.17
N ALA A 23 -7.59 2.71 0.81
CA ALA A 23 -6.79 2.49 2.02
C ALA A 23 -5.38 1.95 1.67
N ALA A 24 -5.28 0.98 0.76
CA ALA A 24 -4.00 0.49 0.27
C ALA A 24 -3.21 1.56 -0.51
N ALA A 25 -3.88 2.43 -1.27
CA ALA A 25 -3.23 3.55 -1.95
C ALA A 25 -2.64 4.57 -0.95
N VAL A 26 -3.34 4.86 0.15
CA VAL A 26 -2.84 5.72 1.24
C VAL A 26 -1.55 5.15 1.84
N VAL A 27 -1.54 3.84 2.15
CA VAL A 27 -0.35 3.14 2.65
C VAL A 27 0.79 3.22 1.63
N SER A 28 0.51 2.96 0.35
CA SER A 28 1.52 3.05 -0.72
C SER A 28 2.17 4.45 -0.79
N ASN A 29 1.35 5.50 -0.76
CA ASN A 29 1.82 6.87 -0.84
C ASN A 29 2.63 7.28 0.40
N HIS A 30 2.25 6.78 1.57
CA HIS A 30 3.02 7.00 2.79
C HIS A 30 4.44 6.43 2.66
N TYR A 31 4.60 5.19 2.21
CA TYR A 31 5.93 4.59 2.00
C TYR A 31 6.74 5.34 0.92
N ARG A 32 6.09 5.75 -0.17
CA ARG A 32 6.75 6.58 -1.21
C ARG A 32 7.24 7.91 -0.65
N GLY A 33 6.44 8.57 0.19
CA GLY A 33 6.81 9.81 0.87
C GLY A 33 8.02 9.66 1.81
N GLN A 34 8.30 8.44 2.29
CA GLN A 34 9.47 8.12 3.10
C GLN A 34 10.72 7.70 2.28
N GLY A 35 10.69 7.83 0.96
CA GLY A 35 11.82 7.52 0.08
C GLY A 35 11.77 6.13 -0.56
N TYR A 36 10.76 5.31 -0.25
CA TYR A 36 10.52 4.03 -0.94
C TYR A 36 9.69 4.26 -2.20
N PHE A 37 10.27 4.90 -3.20
CA PHE A 37 9.56 5.31 -4.42
C PHE A 37 8.95 4.14 -5.22
N LEU A 38 9.49 2.93 -5.08
CA LEU A 38 8.94 1.70 -5.68
C LEU A 38 7.88 1.02 -4.81
N ALA A 39 7.54 1.59 -3.65
CA ALA A 39 6.60 0.95 -2.75
C ALA A 39 5.20 0.86 -3.37
N SER A 40 4.57 -0.29 -3.14
CA SER A 40 3.24 -0.63 -3.58
C SER A 40 2.57 -1.48 -2.51
N ALA A 41 1.42 -1.02 -2.02
CA ALA A 41 0.57 -1.78 -1.12
C ALA A 41 -0.65 -2.30 -1.88
N THR A 42 -0.96 -3.58 -1.70
CA THR A 42 -2.01 -4.30 -2.45
C THR A 42 -2.93 -5.07 -1.51
N LEU A 43 -4.15 -5.33 -1.97
CA LEU A 43 -5.08 -6.25 -1.31
C LEU A 43 -4.99 -7.62 -1.99
N PRO A 44 -4.36 -8.63 -1.36
CA PRO A 44 -4.39 -9.98 -1.87
C PRO A 44 -5.81 -10.55 -1.81
N ALA A 45 -6.08 -11.53 -2.68
CA ALA A 45 -7.30 -12.32 -2.59
C ALA A 45 -7.34 -13.03 -1.22
N GLN A 46 -8.39 -12.74 -0.44
CA GLN A 46 -8.54 -13.20 0.93
C GLN A 46 -10.02 -13.32 1.30
N ASP A 47 -10.29 -14.11 2.33
CA ASP A 47 -11.62 -14.19 2.93
C ASP A 47 -11.86 -13.00 3.86
N LEU A 48 -12.93 -12.24 3.61
CA LEU A 48 -13.32 -11.05 4.38
C LEU A 48 -14.40 -11.34 5.44
N SER A 49 -14.86 -12.59 5.56
CA SER A 49 -15.93 -12.99 6.49
C SER A 49 -15.59 -12.73 7.96
N SER A 50 -14.31 -12.66 8.30
CA SER A 50 -13.82 -12.39 9.66
C SER A 50 -13.80 -10.90 10.03
N GLY A 51 -14.16 -10.01 9.09
CA GLY A 51 -14.07 -8.56 9.29
C GLY A 51 -12.63 -8.04 9.37
N GLN A 52 -11.65 -8.88 9.02
CA GLN A 52 -10.23 -8.52 8.98
C GLN A 52 -9.78 -8.41 7.52
N VAL A 53 -9.05 -7.34 7.23
CA VAL A 53 -8.48 -7.08 5.91
C VAL A 53 -6.97 -6.95 6.03
N THR A 54 -6.27 -7.78 5.28
CA THR A 54 -4.82 -7.76 5.15
C THR A 54 -4.44 -6.91 3.95
N ILE A 55 -3.60 -5.90 4.18
CA ILE A 55 -2.94 -5.12 3.14
C ILE A 55 -1.47 -5.55 3.11
N GLN A 56 -0.99 -5.97 1.95
CA GLN A 56 0.40 -6.39 1.78
C GLN A 56 1.21 -5.25 1.17
N VAL A 57 2.33 -4.89 1.81
CA VAL A 57 3.23 -3.83 1.31
C VAL A 57 4.47 -4.46 0.69
N LEU A 58 4.73 -4.13 -0.57
CA LEU A 58 5.97 -4.39 -1.27
C LEU A 58 6.73 -3.08 -1.37
N GLU A 59 7.85 -2.95 -0.66
CA GLU A 59 8.67 -1.74 -0.67
C GLU A 59 9.33 -1.47 -2.04
N GLY A 60 9.54 -2.53 -2.83
CA GLY A 60 10.25 -2.49 -4.10
C GLY A 60 11.75 -2.18 -3.91
N ARG A 61 12.62 -2.97 -4.54
CA ARG A 61 14.08 -2.76 -4.48
C ARG A 61 14.62 -2.62 -5.91
N VAL A 62 15.50 -1.66 -6.12
CA VAL A 62 16.24 -1.54 -7.38
C VAL A 62 17.37 -2.56 -7.35
N SER A 63 17.28 -3.58 -8.22
CA SER A 63 18.31 -4.64 -8.29
C SER A 63 19.52 -4.23 -9.13
N GLN A 64 19.30 -3.51 -10.23
CA GLN A 64 20.35 -3.09 -11.18
C GLN A 64 20.01 -1.74 -11.79
N ILE A 65 21.02 -0.87 -11.90
CA ILE A 65 20.94 0.42 -12.58
C ILE A 65 21.91 0.36 -13.76
N GLU A 66 21.41 0.55 -14.98
CA GLU A 66 22.24 0.70 -16.18
C GLU A 66 22.18 2.15 -16.67
N LEU A 67 23.33 2.81 -16.70
CA LEU A 67 23.47 4.14 -17.27
C LEU A 67 23.78 4.00 -18.77
N ARG A 68 22.87 4.48 -19.61
CA ARG A 68 23.12 4.62 -21.05
C ARG A 68 23.24 6.10 -21.39
N PRO A 69 24.38 6.55 -21.94
CA PRO A 69 24.50 7.92 -22.41
C PRO A 69 23.56 8.16 -23.60
N ASP A 70 22.92 9.31 -23.65
CA ASP A 70 22.22 9.77 -24.84
C ASP A 70 23.26 10.08 -25.94
N ALA A 71 22.96 9.64 -27.17
CA ALA A 71 23.85 9.70 -28.34
C ALA A 71 24.07 11.12 -28.87
#